data_AF-A0AAD6QPG2-F1
#
_entry.id   AF-A0AAD6QPG2-F1
#
_cell.length_a   1.000
_cell.length_b   1.000
_cell.length_c   1.000
_cell.angle_alpha   90.00
_cell.angle_beta   90.00
_cell.angle_gamma   90.00
#
_symmetry.space_group_name_H-M   'P 1'
#
loop_
_entity.id
_entity.type
_entity.pdbx_description
1 polymer ?
#
loop_
_entity_poly.entity_id
_entity_poly.type
_entity_poly.pdbx_seq_one_letter_code
_entity_poly.pdbx_strand_id
1 'polypeptide(L)'
;MDDNLYDEFANYIGPEIESDRESDEEEEDEELPDKPHEDEEESDGEDAVHASNGWLAASDDVDMDNQVVLAEDKKYYPTAEEVYGPGVETLVNDEDEQPLEQPIIKPVRNIKFEVGVKDPSTYVSSQFLVGLMSNPSLVRNVALVGHLQHGKTVFMDMLVEQTHHMPTFDLNSEKHIRYTDTRIDEQERRISIKAVPMSLVLEDSNSKSYLCNIMDTPGHVNFSDEMTAALRLADGAVLIVDAAEGVMVNTERAIRHAIQEQLPIVVVINKVDRLITELKLPPKDAYHKLRHTIEVINNHISAVSLTAGNVQVIDPAAGNVCFAGATAGWSFTLHSFARLYLKLHGIPFDADKFASRLWGDMYYCPEDRAFKKKPPASGAERSFVQFVLEPLYKIYSQVIGEHKKSVESTLAEFGVTLPNSAYKLNVRPLLRLACSQVFGSALGFTDMLVKHIPSARDAAARKVDHTYTGPKDSTCHGRL
;
A
#
# COMPACT_ATOMS: atom_id res chain seq x y z
N MET A 1 5.56 29.93 -36.69
CA MET A 1 5.73 30.14 -35.24
C MET A 1 7.16 30.56 -35.08
N ASP A 2 7.42 31.74 -34.50
CA ASP A 2 8.78 32.27 -34.39
C ASP A 2 9.55 31.47 -33.33
N ASP A 3 10.58 30.73 -33.76
CA ASP A 3 11.43 29.87 -32.93
C ASP A 3 12.28 30.63 -31.89
N ASN A 4 12.13 31.95 -31.76
CA ASN A 4 12.91 32.79 -30.86
C ASN A 4 12.21 33.15 -29.53
N LEU A 5 11.00 32.63 -29.29
CA LEU A 5 10.18 32.94 -28.11
C LEU A 5 10.16 31.82 -27.06
N TYR A 6 10.87 30.71 -27.31
CA TYR A 6 10.94 29.57 -26.41
C TYR A 6 12.39 29.09 -26.23
N ASP A 7 12.76 28.66 -25.03
CA ASP A 7 14.09 28.12 -24.75
C ASP A 7 14.25 26.66 -25.23
N GLU A 8 15.47 26.10 -25.13
CA GLU A 8 15.79 24.71 -25.50
C GLU A 8 15.05 23.65 -24.65
N PHE A 9 14.33 24.06 -23.61
CA PHE A 9 13.49 23.22 -22.77
C PHE A 9 11.99 23.50 -22.96
N ALA A 10 11.63 24.24 -24.01
CA ALA A 10 10.26 24.62 -24.38
C ALA A 10 9.53 25.52 -23.36
N ASN A 11 10.27 26.28 -22.54
CA ASN A 11 9.68 27.33 -21.71
C ASN A 11 9.51 28.61 -22.52
N TYR A 12 8.36 29.28 -22.39
CA TYR A 12 8.10 30.56 -23.04
C TYR A 12 8.92 31.68 -22.39
N ILE A 13 9.69 32.40 -23.20
CA ILE A 13 10.57 33.52 -22.79
C ILE A 13 10.18 34.85 -23.48
N GLY A 14 8.96 34.91 -24.03
CA GLY A 14 8.40 36.15 -24.59
C GLY A 14 7.96 37.16 -23.51
N PRO A 15 7.66 38.42 -23.91
CA PRO A 15 7.18 39.44 -23.00
C PRO A 15 5.87 39.04 -22.30
N GLU A 16 5.71 39.46 -21.04
CA GLU A 16 4.57 39.11 -20.19
C GLU A 16 3.24 39.48 -20.85
N ILE A 17 2.36 38.49 -20.98
CA ILE A 17 1.00 38.66 -21.47
C ILE A 17 0.17 39.16 -20.28
N GLU A 18 -0.44 40.34 -20.40
CA GLU A 18 -1.45 40.82 -19.45
C GLU A 18 -2.57 39.80 -19.39
N SER A 19 -2.67 39.09 -18.26
CA SER A 19 -3.69 38.10 -17.99
C SER A 19 -4.87 38.79 -17.30
N ASP A 20 -6.04 38.60 -17.90
CA ASP A 20 -7.33 38.98 -17.34
C ASP A 20 -7.47 38.40 -15.93
N ARG A 21 -7.64 39.29 -14.95
CA ARG A 21 -7.99 38.95 -13.59
C ARG A 21 -9.48 38.64 -13.55
N GLU A 22 -9.83 37.38 -13.34
CA GLU A 22 -10.92 36.97 -12.45
C GLU A 22 -10.96 35.44 -12.34
N SER A 23 -10.84 34.96 -11.10
CA SER A 23 -11.32 33.70 -10.51
C SER A 23 -10.25 32.98 -9.70
N ASP A 24 -10.28 33.19 -8.38
CA ASP A 24 -9.77 32.29 -7.34
C ASP A 24 -10.28 32.80 -5.98
N GLU A 25 -11.37 32.20 -5.44
CA GLU A 25 -11.69 32.07 -4.00
C GLU A 25 -12.59 30.82 -3.89
N GLU A 26 -12.06 29.63 -3.60
CA GLU A 26 -11.91 29.00 -2.27
C GLU A 26 -13.24 28.75 -1.52
N GLU A 27 -13.73 27.50 -1.59
CA GLU A 27 -14.80 26.95 -0.75
C GLU A 27 -14.20 26.40 0.56
N GLU A 28 -14.60 26.97 1.70
CA GLU A 28 -14.50 26.33 3.01
C GLU A 28 -15.91 26.02 3.55
N ASP A 29 -16.10 24.75 3.90
CA ASP A 29 -17.26 24.19 4.62
C ASP A 29 -17.38 24.77 6.04
N GLU A 30 -18.58 25.17 6.49
CA GLU A 30 -18.93 25.06 7.91
C GLU A 30 -20.41 24.67 8.16
N GLU A 31 -20.58 24.07 9.33
CA GLU A 31 -21.64 23.18 9.81
C GLU A 31 -22.99 23.85 10.14
N LEU A 32 -24.08 23.09 10.01
CA LEU A 32 -25.34 23.32 10.73
C LEU A 32 -25.19 22.81 12.17
N PRO A 33 -25.76 23.48 13.21
CA PRO A 33 -27.13 23.13 13.60
C PRO A 33 -27.99 24.21 14.33
N ASP A 34 -29.27 23.84 14.47
CA ASP A 34 -30.28 24.21 15.50
C ASP A 34 -31.10 25.53 15.42
N LYS A 35 -32.43 25.34 15.28
CA LYS A 35 -33.55 26.24 15.64
C LYS A 35 -33.73 26.30 17.18
N PRO A 36 -34.66 27.09 17.83
CA PRO A 36 -35.67 28.08 17.38
C PRO A 36 -35.78 29.37 18.27
N HIS A 37 -36.87 30.15 18.08
CA HIS A 37 -37.48 31.25 18.88
C HIS A 37 -37.32 32.65 18.25
N GLU A 38 -38.39 33.25 17.70
CA GLU A 38 -39.53 33.97 18.32
C GLU A 38 -39.20 35.42 18.72
N ASP A 39 -40.18 36.30 18.47
CA ASP A 39 -40.36 37.71 18.89
C ASP A 39 -39.72 38.77 17.97
N GLU A 40 -40.50 39.47 17.15
CA GLU A 40 -41.35 40.65 17.43
C GLU A 40 -40.57 41.99 17.32
N GLU A 41 -40.99 42.75 16.30
CA GLU A 41 -41.20 44.20 16.24
C GLU A 41 -40.04 45.23 16.32
N GLU A 42 -40.31 46.33 15.58
CA GLU A 42 -39.72 47.68 15.60
C GLU A 42 -38.33 47.84 14.97
N SER A 43 -37.96 48.96 14.34
CA SER A 43 -38.61 50.14 13.76
C SER A 43 -37.44 51.01 13.26
N ASP A 44 -37.71 51.86 12.28
CA ASP A 44 -36.99 53.09 11.93
C ASP A 44 -35.66 53.08 11.15
N GLY A 45 -35.65 53.98 10.15
CA GLY A 45 -34.51 54.85 9.85
C GLY A 45 -33.94 54.67 8.44
N GLU A 46 -34.67 55.08 7.40
CA GLU A 46 -34.50 56.37 6.71
C GLU A 46 -33.27 56.46 5.79
N ASP A 47 -33.56 56.30 4.50
CA ASP A 47 -32.79 56.80 3.36
C ASP A 47 -32.75 58.32 3.31
N ALA A 48 -31.58 58.86 2.94
CA ALA A 48 -31.34 60.28 2.70
C ALA A 48 -30.13 60.39 1.73
N VAL A 49 -30.09 61.11 0.60
CA VAL A 49 -31.00 61.98 -0.16
C VAL A 49 -30.35 62.20 -1.55
N HIS A 50 -31.16 62.66 -2.51
CA HIS A 50 -30.84 63.51 -3.68
C HIS A 50 -30.53 62.81 -5.03
N ALA A 51 -31.23 63.09 -6.13
CA ALA A 51 -32.32 64.04 -6.38
C ALA A 51 -32.96 63.77 -7.76
N SER A 52 -34.30 63.80 -7.85
CA SER A 52 -35.04 64.83 -8.60
C SER A 52 -36.55 64.48 -8.69
N ASN A 53 -37.35 65.25 -7.93
CA ASN A 53 -38.74 65.71 -8.10
C ASN A 53 -39.66 64.91 -9.06
N GLY A 54 -40.84 64.42 -8.69
CA GLY A 54 -41.81 64.84 -7.69
C GLY A 54 -43.19 64.91 -8.36
N TRP A 55 -44.13 64.05 -7.97
CA TRP A 55 -45.55 64.16 -8.35
C TRP A 55 -46.40 64.35 -7.09
N LEU A 56 -47.01 65.53 -7.00
CA LEU A 56 -47.99 65.92 -6.01
C LEU A 56 -49.38 65.54 -6.55
N ALA A 57 -50.15 64.76 -5.79
CA ALA A 57 -51.59 64.64 -6.02
C ALA A 57 -52.29 65.82 -5.34
N ALA A 58 -52.74 66.77 -6.15
CA ALA A 58 -53.92 67.57 -5.86
C ALA A 58 -54.49 68.06 -7.19
N SER A 59 -55.80 67.90 -7.32
CA SER A 59 -56.68 68.59 -8.27
C SER A 59 -56.09 69.88 -8.84
N ASP A 60 -55.81 69.87 -10.14
CA ASP A 60 -56.07 70.99 -11.05
C ASP A 60 -56.21 70.42 -12.47
N ASP A 61 -57.31 70.78 -13.12
CA ASP A 61 -57.60 70.48 -14.52
C ASP A 61 -56.47 71.01 -15.42
N VAL A 62 -55.73 70.10 -16.09
CA VAL A 62 -54.88 70.43 -17.24
C VAL A 62 -55.07 69.37 -18.32
N ASP A 63 -55.52 69.81 -19.50
CA ASP A 63 -55.75 69.00 -20.70
C ASP A 63 -54.53 68.14 -21.09
N MET A 64 -54.68 66.82 -21.07
CA MET A 64 -53.64 65.81 -21.38
C MET A 64 -53.67 65.34 -22.85
N ASP A 65 -53.95 66.22 -23.81
CA ASP A 65 -54.16 65.81 -25.21
C ASP A 65 -52.92 65.98 -26.13
N ASN A 66 -51.77 66.48 -25.65
CA ASN A 66 -50.59 66.75 -26.52
C ASN A 66 -49.23 66.40 -25.88
N GLN A 67 -49.12 65.27 -25.18
CA GLN A 67 -47.82 64.75 -24.75
C GLN A 67 -47.26 63.83 -25.86
N VAL A 68 -46.19 64.26 -26.53
CA VAL A 68 -45.57 63.51 -27.65
C VAL A 68 -44.73 62.37 -27.10
N VAL A 69 -45.11 61.13 -27.40
CA VAL A 69 -44.34 59.92 -27.05
C VAL A 69 -43.29 59.67 -28.14
N LEU A 70 -42.03 59.50 -27.73
CA LEU A 70 -40.94 59.13 -28.64
C LEU A 70 -41.19 57.74 -29.22
N ALA A 71 -40.69 57.47 -30.43
CA ALA A 71 -40.95 56.20 -31.12
C ALA A 71 -40.38 54.97 -30.37
N GLU A 72 -39.28 55.16 -29.63
CA GLU A 72 -38.63 54.14 -28.80
C GLU A 72 -39.41 53.82 -27.52
N ASP A 73 -40.10 54.81 -26.94
CA ASP A 73 -40.88 54.66 -25.70
C ASP A 73 -42.36 54.34 -25.95
N LYS A 74 -42.72 54.11 -27.21
CA LYS A 74 -44.10 53.83 -27.58
C LYS A 74 -44.51 52.45 -27.07
N LYS A 75 -45.18 52.40 -25.93
CA LYS A 75 -45.84 51.20 -25.41
C LYS A 75 -47.03 50.85 -26.29
N TYR A 76 -46.90 49.80 -27.10
CA TYR A 76 -47.96 49.34 -27.99
C TYR A 76 -49.00 48.46 -27.29
N TYR A 77 -48.62 47.83 -26.17
CA TYR A 77 -49.44 46.86 -25.45
C TYR A 77 -49.47 47.17 -23.93
N PRO A 78 -50.59 46.95 -23.23
CA PRO A 78 -50.68 47.01 -21.77
C PRO A 78 -49.73 46.00 -21.10
N THR A 79 -49.38 46.21 -19.83
CA THR A 79 -48.49 45.28 -19.10
C THR A 79 -49.22 43.99 -18.74
N ALA A 80 -48.48 42.90 -18.51
CA ALA A 80 -49.07 41.60 -18.19
C ALA A 80 -49.92 41.64 -16.89
N GLU A 81 -49.48 42.41 -15.89
CA GLU A 81 -50.20 42.62 -14.62
C GLU A 81 -51.53 43.35 -14.81
N GLU A 82 -51.59 44.33 -15.72
CA GLU A 82 -52.83 45.06 -16.03
C GLU A 82 -53.88 44.18 -16.71
N VAL A 83 -53.44 43.18 -17.48
CA VAL A 83 -54.32 42.26 -18.21
C VAL A 83 -54.88 41.15 -17.30
N TYR A 84 -54.05 40.56 -16.45
CA TYR A 84 -54.44 39.40 -15.62
C TYR A 84 -54.82 39.76 -14.18
N GLY A 85 -54.40 40.93 -13.69
CA GLY A 85 -54.69 41.43 -12.35
C GLY A 85 -53.74 40.90 -11.27
N PRO A 86 -53.80 41.46 -10.05
CA PRO A 86 -52.80 41.26 -8.99
C PRO A 86 -52.86 39.88 -8.29
N GLY A 87 -53.80 39.01 -8.66
CA GLY A 87 -53.94 37.66 -8.11
C GLY A 87 -53.25 36.57 -8.95
N VAL A 88 -52.62 36.95 -10.07
CA VAL A 88 -51.93 36.03 -10.99
C VAL A 88 -50.47 36.45 -11.12
N GLU A 89 -49.56 35.56 -10.80
CA GLU A 89 -48.13 35.79 -10.97
C GLU A 89 -47.75 35.57 -12.45
N THR A 90 -47.32 36.64 -13.11
CA THR A 90 -46.86 36.59 -14.50
C THR A 90 -45.34 36.49 -14.54
N LEU A 91 -44.83 35.31 -14.87
CA LEU A 91 -43.39 35.04 -15.05
C LEU A 91 -43.02 35.13 -16.53
N VAL A 92 -41.98 35.89 -16.86
CA VAL A 92 -41.39 35.97 -18.20
C VAL A 92 -39.99 35.36 -18.11
N ASN A 93 -39.85 34.13 -18.60
CA ASN A 93 -38.57 33.41 -18.62
C ASN A 93 -38.03 33.45 -20.05
N ASP A 94 -37.08 34.35 -20.30
CA ASP A 94 -36.47 34.54 -21.63
C ASP A 94 -35.36 33.52 -21.92
N GLU A 95 -34.74 32.97 -20.87
CA GLU A 95 -33.66 31.98 -20.95
C GLU A 95 -34.02 30.71 -20.17
N ASP A 96 -33.47 29.58 -20.62
CA ASP A 96 -33.67 28.29 -19.95
C ASP A 96 -32.95 28.26 -18.59
N GLU A 97 -33.64 27.81 -17.54
CA GLU A 97 -33.10 27.70 -16.18
C GLU A 97 -31.99 26.64 -16.03
N GLN A 98 -31.82 25.76 -17.03
CA GLN A 98 -30.79 24.73 -17.03
C GLN A 98 -30.09 24.62 -18.39
N PRO A 99 -28.76 24.42 -18.41
CA PRO A 99 -28.02 24.24 -19.65
C PRO A 99 -28.42 22.91 -20.32
N LEU A 100 -28.32 22.87 -21.65
CA LEU A 100 -28.61 21.68 -22.47
C LEU A 100 -27.80 20.43 -22.09
N GLU A 101 -26.66 20.62 -21.42
CA GLU A 101 -25.80 19.53 -20.95
C GLU A 101 -26.41 18.75 -19.78
N GLN A 102 -27.30 19.38 -19.01
CA GLN A 102 -27.98 18.76 -17.89
C GLN A 102 -29.22 18.00 -18.38
N PRO A 103 -29.24 16.65 -18.27
CA PRO A 103 -30.39 15.90 -18.72
C PRO A 103 -31.58 16.14 -17.79
N ILE A 104 -32.76 16.37 -18.39
CA ILE A 104 -34.04 16.56 -17.68
C ILE A 104 -34.34 15.36 -16.75
N ILE A 105 -34.05 14.14 -17.20
CA ILE A 105 -34.11 12.94 -16.38
C ILE A 105 -32.69 12.48 -16.09
N LYS A 106 -32.26 12.61 -14.83
CA LYS A 106 -30.93 12.16 -14.41
C LYS A 106 -30.79 10.65 -14.62
N PRO A 107 -29.81 10.18 -15.41
CA PRO A 107 -29.59 8.74 -15.58
C PRO A 107 -29.14 8.12 -14.25
N VAL A 108 -29.53 6.86 -14.02
CA VAL A 108 -29.03 6.10 -12.86
C VAL A 108 -27.55 5.81 -13.07
N ARG A 109 -26.68 6.61 -12.43
CA ARG A 109 -25.24 6.40 -12.44
C ARG A 109 -24.86 5.52 -11.24
N ASN A 110 -24.43 4.29 -11.52
CA ASN A 110 -23.80 3.45 -10.51
C ASN A 110 -22.32 3.82 -10.42
N ILE A 111 -22.00 4.78 -9.57
CA ILE A 111 -20.62 5.21 -9.36
C ILE A 111 -19.90 4.14 -8.55
N LYS A 112 -18.93 3.46 -9.16
CA LYS A 112 -18.07 2.47 -8.50
C LYS A 112 -16.64 2.97 -8.56
N PHE A 113 -16.08 3.27 -7.39
CA PHE A 113 -14.68 3.69 -7.24
C PHE A 113 -13.74 2.54 -6.87
N GLU A 114 -14.31 1.38 -6.50
CA GLU A 114 -13.59 0.19 -6.11
C GLU A 114 -13.94 -1.00 -7.01
N VAL A 115 -12.92 -1.75 -7.38
CA VAL A 115 -13.05 -3.02 -8.08
C VAL A 115 -13.48 -4.07 -7.06
N GLY A 116 -14.73 -4.52 -7.17
CA GLY A 116 -15.26 -5.57 -6.30
C GLY A 116 -14.42 -6.85 -6.36
N VAL A 117 -14.30 -7.53 -5.21
CA VAL A 117 -13.52 -8.76 -5.07
C VAL A 117 -14.10 -9.87 -5.96
N LYS A 118 -13.26 -10.46 -6.82
CA LYS A 118 -13.60 -11.63 -7.63
C LYS A 118 -13.40 -12.90 -6.79
N ASP A 119 -14.51 -13.42 -6.27
CA ASP A 119 -14.67 -14.75 -5.67
C ASP A 119 -13.76 -15.08 -4.44
N PRO A 120 -14.27 -15.04 -3.19
CA PRO A 120 -13.48 -15.15 -1.97
C PRO A 120 -13.13 -16.60 -1.59
N SER A 121 -12.97 -17.50 -2.56
CA SER A 121 -12.80 -18.93 -2.27
C SER A 121 -11.44 -19.23 -1.63
N THR A 122 -11.42 -19.42 -0.31
CA THR A 122 -10.23 -19.76 0.48
C THR A 122 -10.09 -21.27 0.69
N TYR A 123 -8.86 -21.76 0.92
CA TYR A 123 -8.64 -23.15 1.35
C TYR A 123 -9.24 -23.45 2.74
N VAL A 124 -9.41 -22.40 3.54
CA VAL A 124 -9.89 -22.46 4.93
C VAL A 124 -11.35 -22.03 5.01
N SER A 125 -12.15 -22.73 5.81
CA SER A 125 -13.56 -22.37 6.04
C SER A 125 -13.71 -21.09 6.87
N SER A 126 -14.75 -20.30 6.61
CA SER A 126 -15.05 -19.09 7.39
C SER A 126 -15.29 -19.40 8.88
N GLN A 127 -15.83 -20.58 9.20
CA GLN A 127 -16.05 -20.99 10.60
C GLN A 127 -14.72 -21.21 11.35
N PHE A 128 -13.72 -21.77 10.67
CA PHE A 128 -12.38 -21.92 11.25
C PHE A 128 -11.71 -20.56 11.48
N LEU A 129 -11.89 -19.61 10.56
CA LEU A 129 -11.40 -18.23 10.71
C LEU A 129 -12.02 -17.57 11.95
N VAL A 130 -13.34 -17.66 12.13
CA VAL A 130 -14.03 -17.14 13.32
C VAL A 130 -13.55 -17.84 14.61
N GLY A 131 -13.25 -19.13 14.55
CA GLY A 131 -12.65 -19.88 15.65
C GLY A 131 -11.26 -19.36 16.04
N LEU A 132 -10.42 -19.04 15.06
CA LEU A 132 -9.11 -18.42 15.31
C LEU A 132 -9.21 -16.99 15.84
N MET A 133 -10.15 -16.18 15.33
CA MET A 133 -10.41 -14.83 15.84
C MET A 133 -10.77 -14.83 17.32
N SER A 134 -11.46 -15.88 17.78
CA SER A 134 -11.86 -16.03 19.18
C SER A 134 -10.68 -16.33 20.12
N ASN A 135 -9.50 -16.68 19.60
CA ASN A 135 -8.31 -16.97 20.39
C ASN A 135 -7.18 -15.95 20.11
N PRO A 136 -7.07 -14.87 20.91
CA PRO A 136 -6.09 -13.80 20.69
C PRO A 136 -4.63 -14.27 20.72
N SER A 137 -4.30 -15.41 21.34
CA SER A 137 -2.94 -15.94 21.37
C SER A 137 -2.46 -16.46 20.01
N LEU A 138 -3.40 -16.83 19.13
CA LEU A 138 -3.12 -17.29 17.76
C LEU A 138 -3.25 -16.18 16.71
N VAL A 139 -3.55 -14.95 17.14
CA VAL A 139 -3.66 -13.78 16.27
C VAL A 139 -2.33 -13.02 16.26
N ARG A 140 -1.95 -12.54 15.08
CA ARG A 140 -0.83 -11.61 14.86
C ARG A 140 -1.31 -10.43 14.03
N ASN A 141 -1.22 -9.23 14.58
CA ASN A 141 -1.53 -8.00 13.87
C ASN A 141 -0.22 -7.37 13.39
N VAL A 142 -0.05 -7.23 12.08
CA VAL A 142 1.22 -6.78 11.49
C VAL A 142 0.97 -5.75 10.41
N ALA A 143 1.85 -4.76 10.31
CA ALA A 143 1.84 -3.77 9.22
C ALA A 143 3.02 -4.00 8.27
N LEU A 144 2.75 -4.10 6.97
CA LEU A 144 3.78 -4.13 5.94
C LEU A 144 4.22 -2.70 5.64
N VAL A 145 5.43 -2.33 6.06
CA VAL A 145 5.97 -0.99 5.88
C VAL A 145 7.23 -1.03 5.02
N GLY A 146 7.51 0.07 4.31
CA GLY A 146 8.68 0.14 3.43
C GLY A 146 8.53 1.17 2.34
N HIS A 147 9.58 1.39 1.56
CA HIS A 147 9.58 2.42 0.52
C HIS A 147 8.71 2.05 -0.70
N LEU A 148 8.50 3.06 -1.55
CA LEU A 148 7.73 2.98 -2.77
C LEU A 148 8.30 1.87 -3.64
N GLN A 149 7.43 1.05 -4.20
CA GLN A 149 7.79 -0.05 -5.10
C GLN A 149 8.78 -1.08 -4.54
N HIS A 150 9.03 -1.16 -3.23
CA HIS A 150 9.77 -2.29 -2.62
C HIS A 150 9.03 -3.64 -2.67
N GLY A 151 7.80 -3.66 -3.21
CA GLY A 151 7.03 -4.87 -3.48
C GLY A 151 6.18 -5.35 -2.30
N LYS A 152 5.63 -4.43 -1.49
CA LYS A 152 4.72 -4.74 -0.36
C LYS A 152 3.44 -5.44 -0.84
N THR A 153 2.71 -4.79 -1.74
CA THR A 153 1.50 -5.34 -2.36
C THR A 153 1.74 -6.62 -3.14
N VAL A 154 2.88 -6.75 -3.84
CA VAL A 154 3.25 -7.99 -4.56
C VAL A 154 3.59 -9.11 -3.57
N PHE A 155 4.18 -8.80 -2.42
CA PHE A 155 4.38 -9.77 -1.35
C PHE A 155 3.04 -10.21 -0.76
N MET A 156 2.08 -9.28 -0.62
CA MET A 156 0.72 -9.61 -0.23
C MET A 156 0.01 -10.53 -1.24
N ASP A 157 0.16 -10.26 -2.54
CA ASP A 157 -0.34 -11.12 -3.63
C ASP A 157 0.20 -12.56 -3.53
N MET A 158 1.47 -12.72 -3.14
CA MET A 158 2.06 -14.05 -2.92
C MET A 158 1.39 -14.78 -1.74
N LEU A 159 1.05 -14.08 -0.65
CA LEU A 159 0.34 -14.67 0.48
C LEU A 159 -1.12 -14.99 0.14
N VAL A 160 -1.77 -14.14 -0.67
CA VAL A 160 -3.14 -14.38 -1.16
C VAL A 160 -3.19 -15.63 -2.04
N GLU A 161 -2.23 -15.82 -2.96
CA GLU A 161 -2.16 -17.00 -3.82
C GLU A 161 -1.99 -18.32 -3.04
N GLN A 162 -1.37 -18.25 -1.86
CA GLN A 162 -1.21 -19.41 -0.97
C GLN A 162 -2.48 -19.73 -0.17
N THR A 163 -3.39 -18.77 -0.01
CA THR A 163 -4.57 -18.88 0.86
C THR A 163 -5.89 -19.00 0.08
N HIS A 164 -5.93 -18.49 -1.15
CA HIS A 164 -7.10 -18.44 -2.02
C HIS A 164 -6.90 -19.30 -3.28
N HIS A 165 -8.00 -19.78 -3.87
CA HIS A 165 -8.00 -20.52 -5.13
C HIS A 165 -7.95 -19.57 -6.34
N MET A 166 -7.14 -18.52 -6.26
CA MET A 166 -6.98 -17.56 -7.34
C MET A 166 -5.51 -17.32 -7.65
N PRO A 167 -5.09 -17.41 -8.93
CA PRO A 167 -3.77 -16.94 -9.31
C PRO A 167 -3.75 -15.41 -9.19
N THR A 168 -2.77 -14.88 -8.47
CA THR A 168 -2.54 -13.43 -8.36
C THR A 168 -1.62 -12.89 -9.45
N PHE A 169 -1.12 -13.79 -10.31
CA PHE A 169 -0.34 -13.48 -11.49
C PHE A 169 -1.12 -13.84 -12.75
N ASP A 170 -1.40 -12.83 -13.58
CA ASP A 170 -2.05 -13.06 -14.87
C ASP A 170 -1.03 -13.54 -15.90
N LEU A 171 -1.19 -14.80 -16.33
CA LEU A 171 -0.33 -15.44 -17.33
C LEU A 171 -0.37 -14.74 -18.70
N ASN A 172 -1.48 -14.08 -19.04
CA ASN A 172 -1.64 -13.45 -20.35
C ASN A 172 -1.02 -12.06 -20.40
N SER A 173 -1.24 -11.25 -19.36
CA SER A 173 -0.68 -9.89 -19.29
C SER A 173 0.70 -9.82 -18.64
N GLU A 174 1.19 -10.93 -18.08
CA GLU A 174 2.41 -11.04 -17.27
C GLU A 174 2.50 -9.99 -16.14
N LYS A 175 1.34 -9.64 -15.57
CA LYS A 175 1.22 -8.64 -14.52
C LYS A 175 0.64 -9.25 -13.26
N HIS A 176 1.11 -8.71 -12.14
CA HIS A 176 0.49 -8.95 -10.84
C HIS A 176 -0.82 -8.18 -10.76
N ILE A 177 -1.83 -8.83 -10.18
CA ILE A 177 -3.16 -8.24 -10.02
C ILE A 177 -3.15 -7.11 -8.99
N ARG A 178 -2.24 -7.17 -7.99
CA ARG A 178 -2.20 -6.25 -6.85
C ARG A 178 -3.53 -6.23 -6.14
N TYR A 179 -3.83 -7.35 -5.50
CA TYR A 179 -5.12 -7.67 -4.93
C TYR A 179 -5.61 -6.65 -3.90
N THR A 180 -4.70 -6.02 -3.15
CA THR A 180 -5.03 -4.97 -2.16
C THR A 180 -5.25 -3.60 -2.78
N ASP A 181 -4.79 -3.33 -4.01
CA ASP A 181 -5.04 -2.07 -4.72
C ASP A 181 -6.46 -2.12 -5.33
N THR A 182 -7.49 -1.97 -4.49
CA THR A 182 -8.91 -2.11 -4.91
C THR A 182 -9.44 -0.88 -5.62
N ARG A 183 -8.88 0.30 -5.35
CA ARG A 183 -9.38 1.57 -5.90
C ARG A 183 -8.88 1.77 -7.34
N ILE A 184 -9.72 2.38 -8.17
CA ILE A 184 -9.40 2.59 -9.60
C ILE A 184 -8.19 3.54 -9.77
N ASP A 185 -8.11 4.59 -8.95
CA ASP A 185 -7.01 5.55 -8.93
C ASP A 185 -5.66 4.90 -8.59
N GLU A 186 -5.64 3.96 -7.64
CA GLU A 186 -4.46 3.16 -7.28
C GLU A 186 -3.99 2.28 -8.44
N GLN A 187 -4.92 1.62 -9.14
CA GLN A 187 -4.61 0.76 -10.27
C GLN A 187 -4.05 1.54 -11.45
N GLU A 188 -4.63 2.70 -11.77
CA GLU A 188 -4.19 3.59 -12.84
C GLU A 188 -2.81 4.19 -12.56
N ARG A 189 -2.62 4.79 -11.37
CA ARG A 189 -1.35 5.41 -10.96
C ARG A 189 -0.27 4.40 -10.62
N ARG A 190 -0.66 3.14 -10.38
CA ARG A 190 0.19 2.04 -9.92
C ARG A 190 0.93 2.34 -8.62
N ILE A 191 0.32 3.12 -7.75
CA ILE A 191 0.79 3.38 -6.39
C ILE A 191 -0.37 3.07 -5.44
N SER A 192 -0.07 2.38 -4.35
CA SER A 192 -1.05 2.23 -3.26
C SER A 192 -1.19 3.57 -2.54
N ILE A 193 -2.43 3.99 -2.29
CA ILE A 193 -2.79 5.26 -1.67
C ILE A 193 -3.35 5.01 -0.27
N LYS A 194 -4.21 4.00 -0.11
CA LYS A 194 -4.86 3.64 1.15
C LYS A 194 -4.27 2.38 1.77
N ALA A 195 -4.21 2.34 3.10
CA ALA A 195 -3.83 1.12 3.80
C ALA A 195 -5.00 0.13 3.80
N VAL A 196 -4.80 -1.07 3.25
CA VAL A 196 -5.85 -2.10 3.17
C VAL A 196 -5.55 -3.24 4.15
N PRO A 197 -6.42 -3.46 5.16
CA PRO A 197 -6.31 -4.63 6.04
C PRO A 197 -6.74 -5.91 5.32
N MET A 198 -6.05 -7.01 5.61
CA MET A 198 -6.52 -8.34 5.23
C MET A 198 -6.18 -9.38 6.30
N SER A 199 -7.15 -10.23 6.59
CA SER A 199 -6.99 -11.35 7.51
C SER A 199 -6.70 -12.62 6.71
N LEU A 200 -5.49 -13.16 6.86
CA LEU A 200 -5.05 -14.40 6.24
C LEU A 200 -4.79 -15.47 7.30
N VAL A 201 -5.17 -16.71 6.99
CA VAL A 201 -4.81 -17.86 7.81
C VAL A 201 -3.54 -18.46 7.24
N LEU A 202 -2.44 -18.34 8.00
CA LEU A 202 -1.11 -18.81 7.59
C LEU A 202 -0.66 -19.95 8.49
N GLU A 203 -0.07 -20.98 7.89
CA GLU A 203 0.51 -22.11 8.62
C GLU A 203 1.97 -21.84 8.97
N ASP A 204 2.37 -22.26 10.17
CA ASP A 204 3.77 -22.34 10.56
C ASP A 204 4.40 -23.65 10.07
N SER A 205 5.70 -23.76 10.26
CA SER A 205 6.46 -24.96 9.94
C SER A 205 6.07 -26.23 10.71
N ASN A 206 5.36 -26.10 11.83
CA ASN A 206 4.84 -27.20 12.63
C ASN A 206 3.38 -27.54 12.27
N SER A 207 2.88 -27.04 11.13
CA SER A 207 1.51 -27.23 10.65
C SER A 207 0.45 -26.65 11.59
N LYS A 208 0.79 -25.62 12.36
CA LYS A 208 -0.16 -24.88 13.18
C LYS A 208 -0.57 -23.60 12.47
N SER A 209 -1.87 -23.41 12.32
CA SER A 209 -2.43 -22.22 11.67
C SER A 209 -2.55 -21.05 12.64
N TYR A 210 -2.19 -19.86 12.16
CA TYR A 210 -2.31 -18.58 12.85
C TYR A 210 -3.16 -17.64 12.01
N LEU A 211 -3.88 -16.75 12.69
CA LEU A 211 -4.59 -15.66 12.01
C LEU A 211 -3.66 -14.46 11.95
N CYS A 212 -3.23 -14.10 10.75
CA CYS A 212 -2.39 -12.94 10.49
C CYS A 212 -3.26 -11.84 9.90
N ASN A 213 -3.50 -10.78 10.68
CA ASN A 213 -4.11 -9.56 10.21
C ASN A 213 -2.99 -8.66 9.69
N ILE A 214 -2.90 -8.57 8.36
CA ILE A 214 -1.83 -7.85 7.67
C ILE A 214 -2.39 -6.55 7.12
N MET A 215 -1.81 -5.42 7.49
CA MET A 215 -2.10 -4.11 6.90
C MET A 215 -1.10 -3.87 5.76
N ASP A 216 -1.56 -3.83 4.51
CA ASP A 216 -0.72 -3.37 3.39
C ASP A 216 -0.73 -1.85 3.37
N THR A 217 0.40 -1.20 3.68
CA THR A 217 0.46 0.27 3.77
C THR A 217 1.04 0.87 2.48
N PRO A 218 0.66 2.10 2.13
CA PRO A 218 1.28 2.80 1.00
C PRO A 218 2.79 3.02 1.23
N GLY A 219 3.56 3.03 0.15
CA GLY A 219 5.02 3.24 0.18
C GLY A 219 5.48 4.63 -0.19
N HIS A 220 4.57 5.45 -0.73
CA HIS A 220 4.87 6.80 -1.14
C HIS A 220 5.00 7.70 0.10
N VAL A 221 5.95 8.62 0.06
CA VAL A 221 6.30 9.46 1.21
C VAL A 221 5.13 10.36 1.66
N ASN A 222 4.30 10.80 0.72
CA ASN A 222 3.14 11.65 1.00
C ASN A 222 2.04 10.93 1.79
N PHE A 223 1.99 9.59 1.79
CA PHE A 223 0.98 8.81 2.50
C PHE A 223 1.54 8.16 3.78
N SER A 224 2.45 8.88 4.44
CA SER A 224 3.08 8.41 5.69
C SER A 224 2.13 8.41 6.90
N ASP A 225 1.05 9.16 6.81
CA ASP A 225 -0.09 9.16 7.72
C ASP A 225 -0.78 7.80 7.78
N GLU A 226 -1.09 7.20 6.62
CA GLU A 226 -1.68 5.86 6.49
C GLU A 226 -0.75 4.78 7.08
N MET A 227 0.56 4.91 6.85
CA MET A 227 1.57 4.02 7.45
C MET A 227 1.57 4.15 8.98
N THR A 228 1.48 5.36 9.51
CA THR A 228 1.48 5.61 10.96
C THR A 228 0.20 5.10 11.61
N ALA A 229 -0.96 5.30 10.98
CA ALA A 229 -2.23 4.75 11.41
C ALA A 229 -2.20 3.21 11.47
N ALA A 230 -1.64 2.57 10.44
CA ALA A 230 -1.48 1.12 10.41
C ALA A 230 -0.51 0.60 11.47
N LEU A 231 0.62 1.28 11.71
CA LEU A 231 1.57 0.92 12.78
C LEU A 231 0.89 0.97 14.15
N ARG A 232 0.12 2.02 14.43
CA ARG A 232 -0.63 2.15 15.70
C ARG A 232 -1.65 1.02 15.90
N LEU A 233 -2.22 0.48 14.82
CA LEU A 233 -3.13 -0.67 14.87
C LEU A 233 -2.41 -2.03 14.93
N ALA A 234 -1.16 -2.13 14.49
CA ALA A 234 -0.38 -3.36 14.48
C ALA A 234 0.33 -3.62 15.81
N ASP A 235 0.70 -4.88 16.04
CA ASP A 235 1.49 -5.31 17.21
C ASP A 235 2.96 -5.60 16.83
N GLY A 236 3.28 -5.49 15.54
CA GLY A 236 4.63 -5.57 14.98
C GLY A 236 4.71 -4.99 13.57
N ALA A 237 5.90 -4.57 13.19
CA ALA A 237 6.17 -3.97 11.88
C ALA A 237 7.00 -4.92 11.01
N VAL A 238 6.54 -5.18 9.79
CA VAL A 238 7.26 -5.95 8.78
C VAL A 238 7.87 -4.97 7.78
N LEU A 239 9.17 -4.75 7.88
CA LEU A 239 9.92 -3.84 7.02
C LEU A 239 10.32 -4.54 5.71
N ILE A 240 9.73 -4.14 4.59
CA ILE A 240 10.03 -4.66 3.26
C ILE A 240 11.06 -3.76 2.55
N VAL A 241 12.21 -4.35 2.23
CA VAL A 241 13.36 -3.65 1.62
C VAL A 241 13.75 -4.33 0.30
N ASP A 242 13.92 -3.55 -0.76
CA ASP A 242 14.40 -4.07 -2.04
C ASP A 242 15.90 -4.43 -1.94
N ALA A 243 16.28 -5.63 -2.34
CA ALA A 243 17.66 -6.11 -2.31
C ALA A 243 18.61 -5.29 -3.22
N ALA A 244 18.12 -4.79 -4.35
CA ALA A 244 18.91 -4.03 -5.32
C ALA A 244 19.11 -2.57 -4.86
N GLU A 245 18.01 -1.89 -4.49
CA GLU A 245 18.04 -0.49 -4.06
C GLU A 245 18.64 -0.35 -2.65
N GLY A 246 18.21 -1.21 -1.72
CA GLY A 246 18.63 -1.16 -0.31
C GLY A 246 17.74 -0.23 0.52
N VAL A 247 18.33 0.37 1.56
CA VAL A 247 17.61 1.27 2.46
C VAL A 247 17.43 2.63 1.81
N MET A 248 16.19 3.13 1.83
CA MET A 248 15.78 4.38 1.19
C MET A 248 15.06 5.28 2.21
N VAL A 249 14.78 6.54 1.85
CA VAL A 249 14.22 7.57 2.76
C VAL A 249 12.99 7.10 3.53
N ASN A 250 12.01 6.48 2.86
CA ASN A 250 10.80 6.02 3.55
C ASN A 250 11.04 4.78 4.43
N THR A 251 12.08 4.01 4.14
CA THR A 251 12.50 2.87 4.98
C THR A 251 13.01 3.39 6.32
N GLU A 252 13.82 4.46 6.31
CA GLU A 252 14.31 5.11 7.53
C GLU A 252 13.17 5.71 8.35
N ARG A 253 12.20 6.37 7.69
CA ARG A 253 11.00 6.90 8.35
C ARG A 253 10.16 5.78 8.97
N ALA A 254 9.94 4.69 8.25
CA ALA A 254 9.22 3.52 8.76
C ALA A 254 9.89 2.93 10.01
N ILE A 255 11.22 2.77 10.01
CA ILE A 255 11.99 2.32 11.18
C ILE A 255 11.78 3.28 12.36
N ARG A 256 11.87 4.59 12.11
CA ARG A 256 11.69 5.61 13.16
C ARG A 256 10.29 5.54 13.78
N HIS A 257 9.24 5.51 12.96
CA HIS A 257 7.85 5.44 13.43
C HIS A 257 7.56 4.13 14.17
N ALA A 258 8.06 2.99 13.67
CA ALA A 258 7.87 1.70 14.34
C ALA A 258 8.53 1.65 15.74
N ILE A 259 9.72 2.24 15.90
CA ILE A 259 10.40 2.32 17.20
C ILE A 259 9.67 3.29 18.14
N GLN A 260 9.15 4.41 17.63
CA GLN A 260 8.36 5.37 18.41
C GLN A 260 7.09 4.73 18.97
N GLU A 261 6.41 3.89 18.18
CA GLU A 261 5.24 3.09 18.59
C GLU A 261 5.60 1.84 19.41
N GLN A 262 6.88 1.66 19.78
CA GLN A 262 7.39 0.53 20.59
C GLN A 262 7.12 -0.87 20.01
N LEU A 263 7.09 -0.96 18.68
CA LEU A 263 6.79 -2.20 17.96
C LEU A 263 8.08 -2.99 17.66
N PRO A 264 8.06 -4.32 17.78
CA PRO A 264 9.13 -5.16 17.25
C PRO A 264 9.14 -5.11 15.72
N ILE A 265 10.34 -5.03 15.15
CA ILE A 265 10.56 -4.97 13.71
C ILE A 265 11.09 -6.31 13.21
N VAL A 266 10.50 -6.83 12.13
CA VAL A 266 11.04 -7.94 11.35
C VAL A 266 11.29 -7.47 9.92
N VAL A 267 12.30 -8.02 9.25
CA VAL A 267 12.72 -7.52 7.93
C VAL A 267 12.47 -8.57 6.85
N VAL A 268 11.89 -8.14 5.74
CA VAL A 268 11.79 -8.92 4.51
C VAL A 268 12.64 -8.24 3.45
N ILE A 269 13.74 -8.87 3.05
CA ILE A 269 14.54 -8.43 1.91
C ILE A 269 13.91 -9.03 0.66
N ASN A 270 13.17 -8.21 -0.07
CA ASN A 270 12.42 -8.58 -1.25
C ASN A 270 13.23 -8.30 -2.52
N LYS A 271 12.75 -8.81 -3.65
CA LYS A 271 13.34 -8.65 -4.97
C LYS A 271 14.79 -9.14 -5.07
N VAL A 272 15.14 -10.20 -4.32
CA VAL A 272 16.47 -10.83 -4.40
C VAL A 272 16.76 -11.30 -5.83
N ASP A 273 15.74 -11.65 -6.59
CA ASP A 273 15.82 -11.97 -8.01
C ASP A 273 16.48 -10.89 -8.87
N ARG A 274 16.31 -9.60 -8.55
CA ARG A 274 16.94 -8.49 -9.30
C ARG A 274 18.47 -8.53 -9.20
N LEU A 275 19.03 -9.03 -8.09
CA LEU A 275 20.48 -9.21 -7.96
C LEU A 275 21.01 -10.23 -8.99
N ILE A 276 20.17 -11.20 -9.35
CA ILE A 276 20.49 -12.31 -10.25
C ILE A 276 20.23 -11.92 -11.71
N THR A 277 19.05 -11.36 -12.00
CA THR A 277 18.57 -11.13 -13.38
C THR A 277 18.96 -9.76 -13.93
N GLU A 278 18.84 -8.71 -13.13
CA GLU A 278 19.10 -7.33 -13.55
C GLU A 278 20.57 -6.95 -13.35
N LEU A 279 21.05 -7.00 -12.11
CA LEU A 279 22.42 -6.61 -11.77
C LEU A 279 23.45 -7.68 -12.13
N LYS A 280 23.01 -8.95 -12.30
CA LYS A 280 23.85 -10.11 -12.65
C LYS A 280 25.10 -10.22 -11.77
N LEU A 281 24.95 -9.92 -10.49
CA LEU A 281 26.07 -9.96 -9.54
C LEU A 281 26.50 -11.41 -9.31
N PRO A 282 27.79 -11.71 -9.21
CA PRO A 282 28.25 -12.99 -8.70
C PRO A 282 27.63 -13.28 -7.32
N PRO A 283 27.38 -14.57 -6.97
CA PRO A 283 26.79 -14.92 -5.68
C PRO A 283 27.52 -14.33 -4.46
N LYS A 284 28.85 -14.18 -4.55
CA LYS A 284 29.68 -13.58 -3.48
C LYS A 284 29.35 -12.11 -3.25
N ASP A 285 29.21 -11.35 -4.33
CA ASP A 285 28.95 -9.90 -4.28
C ASP A 285 27.49 -9.64 -3.91
N ALA A 286 26.57 -10.48 -4.39
CA ALA A 286 25.17 -10.45 -3.96
C ALA A 286 25.03 -10.70 -2.45
N TYR A 287 25.79 -11.64 -1.87
CA TYR A 287 25.85 -11.82 -0.42
C TYR A 287 26.37 -10.58 0.31
N HIS A 288 27.43 -9.93 -0.18
CA HIS A 288 27.93 -8.68 0.40
C HIS A 288 26.90 -7.55 0.33
N LYS A 289 26.16 -7.43 -0.77
CA LYS A 289 25.06 -6.47 -0.90
C LYS A 289 23.95 -6.73 0.11
N LEU A 290 23.51 -7.99 0.26
CA LEU A 290 22.48 -8.38 1.24
C LEU A 290 22.95 -8.10 2.68
N ARG A 291 24.19 -8.45 3.00
CA ARG A 291 24.81 -8.17 4.31
C ARG A 291 24.90 -6.68 4.58
N HIS A 292 25.35 -5.89 3.60
CA HIS A 292 25.42 -4.44 3.71
C HIS A 292 24.05 -3.81 3.97
N THR A 293 23.00 -4.25 3.27
CA THR A 293 21.63 -3.78 3.52
C THR A 293 21.20 -4.03 4.96
N ILE A 294 21.48 -5.21 5.52
CA ILE A 294 21.16 -5.54 6.92
C ILE A 294 21.97 -4.68 7.91
N GLU A 295 23.27 -4.47 7.63
CA GLU A 295 24.12 -3.60 8.44
C GLU A 295 23.60 -2.15 8.46
N VAL A 296 23.18 -1.60 7.32
CA VAL A 296 22.58 -0.26 7.23
C VAL A 296 21.27 -0.19 8.04
N ILE A 297 20.38 -1.19 7.92
CA ILE A 297 19.14 -1.24 8.72
C ILE A 297 19.47 -1.23 10.22
N ASN A 298 20.43 -2.04 10.67
CA ASN A 298 20.86 -2.08 12.07
C ASN A 298 21.45 -0.75 12.54
N ASN A 299 22.18 -0.04 11.68
CA ASN A 299 22.70 1.29 12.01
C ASN A 299 21.56 2.29 12.24
N HIS A 300 20.52 2.29 11.40
CA HIS A 300 19.35 3.14 11.60
C HIS A 300 18.55 2.78 12.85
N ILE A 301 18.34 1.48 13.10
CA ILE A 301 17.67 1.02 14.32
C ILE A 301 18.47 1.45 15.55
N SER A 302 19.78 1.24 15.55
CA SER A 302 20.65 1.64 16.66
C SER A 302 20.64 3.14 16.89
N ALA A 303 20.68 3.94 15.82
CA ALA A 303 20.64 5.40 15.91
C ALA A 303 19.36 5.93 16.57
N VAL A 304 18.20 5.34 16.25
CA VAL A 304 16.91 5.74 16.85
C VAL A 304 16.71 5.10 18.24
N SER A 305 17.16 3.87 18.44
CA SER A 305 16.96 3.12 19.68
C SER A 305 17.77 3.64 20.86
N LEU A 306 18.90 4.31 20.62
CA LEU A 306 19.65 5.03 21.67
C LEU A 306 18.78 6.08 22.39
N THR A 307 17.76 6.60 21.71
CA THR A 307 16.79 7.53 22.29
C THR A 307 15.65 6.80 23.02
N ALA A 308 15.31 5.57 22.61
CA ALA A 308 14.12 4.84 23.07
C ALA A 308 14.40 3.66 24.04
N GLY A 309 15.68 3.29 24.27
CA GLY A 309 16.10 2.35 25.31
C GLY A 309 16.06 0.84 24.96
N ASN A 310 15.51 0.45 23.81
CA ASN A 310 15.46 -0.95 23.35
C ASN A 310 16.16 -1.13 22.00
N VAL A 311 17.37 -1.70 22.00
CA VAL A 311 18.12 -1.99 20.77
C VAL A 311 17.77 -3.40 20.29
N GLN A 312 16.89 -3.50 19.30
CA GLN A 312 16.66 -4.74 18.58
C GLN A 312 17.73 -4.91 17.49
N VAL A 313 18.38 -6.07 17.44
CA VAL A 313 19.36 -6.40 16.39
C VAL A 313 18.70 -7.27 15.33
N ILE A 314 18.77 -6.85 14.07
CA ILE A 314 18.30 -7.59 12.90
C ILE A 314 19.43 -8.51 12.40
N ASP A 315 19.22 -9.81 12.49
CA ASP A 315 20.18 -10.83 12.07
C ASP A 315 19.44 -12.06 11.49
N PRO A 316 19.69 -12.45 10.23
CA PRO A 316 19.13 -13.66 9.65
C PRO A 316 19.32 -14.92 10.50
N ALA A 317 20.42 -15.03 11.26
CA ALA A 317 20.66 -16.16 12.16
C ALA A 317 19.69 -16.20 13.36
N ALA A 318 19.22 -15.03 13.84
CA ALA A 318 18.18 -14.94 14.86
C ALA A 318 16.78 -15.29 14.32
N GLY A 319 16.63 -15.26 12.98
CA GLY A 319 15.40 -15.58 12.27
C GLY A 319 14.40 -14.42 12.19
N ASN A 320 14.86 -13.17 12.34
CA ASN A 320 14.05 -11.96 12.14
C ASN A 320 14.25 -11.32 10.75
N VAL A 321 14.94 -12.03 9.85
CA VAL A 321 15.08 -11.64 8.44
C VAL A 321 14.56 -12.77 7.55
N CYS A 322 13.70 -12.40 6.60
CA CYS A 322 13.23 -13.24 5.51
C CYS A 322 13.78 -12.72 4.19
N PHE A 323 14.23 -13.62 3.32
CA PHE A 323 14.59 -13.32 1.93
C PHE A 323 13.43 -13.71 1.03
N ALA A 324 13.09 -12.88 0.05
CA ALA A 324 11.96 -13.12 -0.84
C ALA A 324 12.22 -12.66 -2.26
N GLY A 325 11.59 -13.37 -3.19
CA GLY A 325 11.36 -12.94 -4.56
C GLY A 325 9.87 -12.99 -4.83
N ALA A 326 9.11 -12.01 -4.34
CA ALA A 326 7.64 -12.03 -4.39
C ALA A 326 7.09 -12.18 -5.83
N THR A 327 7.76 -11.58 -6.82
CA THR A 327 7.46 -11.72 -8.25
C THR A 327 7.59 -13.18 -8.73
N ALA A 328 8.58 -13.91 -8.21
CA ALA A 328 8.79 -15.33 -8.49
C ALA A 328 8.09 -16.27 -7.48
N GLY A 329 7.31 -15.73 -6.55
CA GLY A 329 6.42 -16.50 -5.67
C GLY A 329 7.12 -17.32 -4.60
N TRP A 330 8.30 -16.89 -4.11
CA TRP A 330 9.01 -17.59 -3.04
C TRP A 330 9.46 -16.64 -1.93
N SER A 331 9.53 -17.19 -0.72
CA SER A 331 10.13 -16.56 0.45
C SER A 331 10.73 -17.62 1.38
N PHE A 332 11.84 -17.30 2.04
CA PHE A 332 12.45 -18.19 3.03
C PHE A 332 13.22 -17.41 4.10
N THR A 333 13.22 -17.96 5.31
CA THR A 333 14.22 -17.69 6.35
C THR A 333 15.27 -18.81 6.36
N LEU A 334 16.41 -18.60 7.02
CA LEU A 334 17.44 -19.63 7.14
C LEU A 334 16.91 -20.94 7.77
N HIS A 335 15.95 -20.82 8.69
CA HIS A 335 15.33 -21.98 9.36
C HIS A 335 14.42 -22.74 8.39
N SER A 336 13.58 -22.05 7.63
CA SER A 336 12.74 -22.70 6.61
C SER A 336 13.58 -23.37 5.51
N PHE A 337 14.67 -22.72 5.11
CA PHE A 337 15.57 -23.25 4.09
C PHE A 337 16.40 -24.44 4.59
N ALA A 338 16.82 -24.43 5.86
CA ALA A 338 17.41 -25.60 6.52
C ALA A 338 16.46 -26.81 6.53
N ARG A 339 15.17 -26.58 6.78
CA ARG A 339 14.14 -27.64 6.73
C ARG A 339 13.88 -28.15 5.31
N LEU A 340 14.02 -27.29 4.29
CA LEU A 340 13.96 -27.73 2.89
C LEU A 340 15.06 -28.77 2.60
N TYR A 341 16.28 -28.52 3.07
CA TYR A 341 17.39 -29.49 2.94
C TYR A 341 17.13 -30.82 3.66
N LEU A 342 16.45 -30.79 4.83
CA LEU A 342 16.03 -32.01 5.52
C LEU A 342 15.06 -32.82 4.67
N LYS A 343 14.04 -32.17 4.08
CA LYS A 343 13.07 -32.83 3.21
C LYS A 343 13.72 -33.40 1.96
N LEU A 344 14.70 -32.68 1.40
CA LEU A 344 15.35 -33.07 0.15
C LEU A 344 16.29 -34.27 0.29
N HIS A 345 17.17 -34.25 1.28
CA HIS A 345 18.20 -35.29 1.43
C HIS A 345 17.79 -36.44 2.35
N GLY A 346 16.77 -36.25 3.19
CA GLY A 346 16.31 -37.27 4.14
C GLY A 346 17.34 -37.63 5.23
N ILE A 347 18.44 -36.87 5.33
CA ILE A 347 19.47 -37.07 6.35
C ILE A 347 19.02 -36.33 7.62
N PRO A 348 18.86 -37.02 8.76
CA PRO A 348 18.46 -36.37 10.00
C PRO A 348 19.59 -35.50 10.52
N PHE A 349 19.42 -34.17 10.43
CA PHE A 349 20.27 -33.19 11.11
C PHE A 349 19.42 -32.15 11.84
N ASP A 350 20.04 -31.44 12.77
CA ASP A 350 19.38 -30.37 13.52
C ASP A 350 19.29 -29.10 12.65
N ALA A 351 18.09 -28.79 12.15
CA ALA A 351 17.84 -27.66 11.27
C ALA A 351 18.18 -26.31 11.91
N ASP A 352 17.97 -26.15 13.22
CA ASP A 352 18.20 -24.88 13.90
C ASP A 352 19.70 -24.62 14.07
N LYS A 353 20.46 -25.68 14.40
CA LYS A 353 21.94 -25.62 14.41
C LYS A 353 22.54 -25.45 13.02
N PHE A 354 21.85 -25.89 11.97
CA PHE A 354 22.29 -25.65 10.59
C PHE A 354 22.00 -24.19 10.20
N ALA A 355 20.77 -23.71 10.43
CA ALA A 355 20.33 -22.35 10.12
C ALA A 355 21.22 -21.28 10.77
N SER A 356 21.59 -21.45 12.04
CA SER A 356 22.50 -20.54 12.76
C SER A 356 23.93 -20.48 12.17
N ARG A 357 24.31 -21.43 11.33
CA ARG A 357 25.63 -21.49 10.66
C ARG A 357 25.59 -21.11 9.19
N LEU A 358 24.40 -20.86 8.63
CA LEU A 358 24.22 -20.47 7.23
C LEU A 358 24.50 -19.00 6.98
N TRP A 359 24.68 -18.17 8.00
CA TRP A 359 24.90 -16.73 7.85
C TRP A 359 26.18 -16.25 8.55
N GLY A 360 26.67 -15.10 8.09
CA GLY A 360 27.91 -14.48 8.54
C GLY A 360 29.16 -15.11 7.93
N ASP A 361 30.31 -14.85 8.57
CA ASP A 361 31.62 -15.36 8.15
C ASP A 361 31.83 -16.83 8.58
N MET A 362 30.90 -17.68 8.16
CA MET A 362 30.91 -19.13 8.36
C MET A 362 31.18 -19.82 7.04
N TYR A 363 32.13 -20.76 7.04
CA TYR A 363 32.59 -21.50 5.86
C TYR A 363 32.41 -23.00 6.09
N TYR A 364 32.04 -23.74 5.05
CA TYR A 364 31.95 -25.20 5.11
C TYR A 364 33.23 -25.83 4.58
N CYS A 365 33.85 -26.70 5.38
CA CYS A 365 35.04 -27.45 4.99
C CYS A 365 34.63 -28.88 4.60
N PRO A 366 34.70 -29.26 3.31
CA PRO A 366 34.28 -30.59 2.86
C PRO A 366 35.09 -31.74 3.45
N GLU A 367 36.38 -31.50 3.74
CA GLU A 367 37.30 -32.49 4.31
C GLU A 367 36.91 -32.88 5.74
N ASP A 368 36.64 -31.88 6.59
CA ASP A 368 36.25 -32.09 7.99
C ASP A 368 34.74 -32.26 8.18
N ARG A 369 33.94 -32.07 7.11
CA ARG A 369 32.47 -32.00 7.13
C ARG A 369 31.94 -31.08 8.24
N ALA A 370 32.64 -29.97 8.47
CA ALA A 370 32.39 -29.07 9.59
C ALA A 370 32.38 -27.61 9.14
N PHE A 371 31.63 -26.80 9.89
CA PHE A 371 31.60 -25.35 9.71
C PHE A 371 32.70 -24.67 10.52
N LYS A 372 33.47 -23.80 9.89
CA LYS A 372 34.55 -23.02 10.52
C LYS A 372 34.37 -21.53 10.25
N LYS A 373 34.81 -20.69 11.20
CA LYS A 373 34.78 -19.22 11.07
C LYS A 373 35.92 -18.66 10.21
N LYS A 374 37.01 -19.42 10.09
CA LYS A 374 38.15 -19.04 9.25
C LYS A 374 37.96 -19.65 7.86
N PRO A 375 38.24 -18.90 6.80
CA PRO A 375 38.21 -19.45 5.45
C PRO A 375 39.24 -20.59 5.36
N PRO A 376 38.88 -21.74 4.77
CA PRO A 376 39.84 -22.81 4.52
C PRO A 376 40.87 -22.36 3.47
N ALA A 377 42.07 -22.93 3.54
CA ALA A 377 43.17 -22.63 2.61
C ALA A 377 42.81 -22.93 1.13
N SER A 378 41.79 -23.77 0.91
CA SER A 378 41.25 -24.10 -0.42
C SER A 378 40.41 -22.98 -1.07
N GLY A 379 40.14 -21.88 -0.36
CA GLY A 379 39.34 -20.77 -0.88
C GLY A 379 37.85 -21.07 -0.96
N ALA A 380 37.30 -21.78 0.03
CA ALA A 380 35.86 -22.07 0.06
C ALA A 380 35.01 -20.80 0.26
N GLU A 381 33.81 -20.84 -0.32
CA GLU A 381 32.82 -19.78 -0.17
C GLU A 381 32.14 -19.80 1.19
N ARG A 382 31.47 -18.68 1.50
CA ARG A 382 30.63 -18.60 2.70
C ARG A 382 29.50 -19.62 2.59
N SER A 383 29.11 -20.17 3.72
CA SER A 383 27.98 -21.11 3.86
C SER A 383 26.71 -20.59 3.18
N PHE A 384 26.35 -19.32 3.37
CA PHE A 384 25.20 -18.72 2.68
C PHE A 384 25.33 -18.78 1.17
N VAL A 385 26.51 -18.47 0.64
CA VAL A 385 26.76 -18.45 -0.80
C VAL A 385 26.65 -19.86 -1.36
N GLN A 386 27.34 -20.82 -0.75
CA GLN A 386 27.39 -22.20 -1.21
C GLN A 386 26.05 -22.92 -1.09
N PHE A 387 25.35 -22.79 0.03
CA PHE A 387 24.13 -23.55 0.29
C PHE A 387 22.85 -22.82 -0.12
N VAL A 388 22.83 -21.49 -0.19
CA VAL A 388 21.60 -20.73 -0.47
C VAL A 388 21.66 -20.08 -1.85
N LEU A 389 22.64 -19.20 -2.09
CA LEU A 389 22.68 -18.41 -3.32
C LEU A 389 23.07 -19.23 -4.55
N GLU A 390 24.06 -20.11 -4.48
CA GLU A 390 24.46 -20.94 -5.63
C GLU A 390 23.30 -21.81 -6.16
N PRO A 391 22.56 -22.56 -5.32
CA PRO A 391 21.35 -23.27 -5.74
C PRO A 391 20.28 -22.35 -6.35
N LEU A 392 20.04 -21.19 -5.74
CA LEU A 392 19.08 -20.21 -6.26
C LEU A 392 19.49 -19.68 -7.65
N TYR A 393 20.76 -19.32 -7.82
CA TYR A 393 21.34 -18.88 -9.09
C TYR A 393 21.28 -19.99 -10.15
N LYS A 394 21.49 -21.25 -9.75
CA LYS A 394 21.35 -22.40 -10.64
C LYS A 394 19.91 -22.51 -11.16
N ILE A 395 18.89 -22.40 -10.31
CA ILE A 395 17.48 -22.43 -10.75
C ILE A 395 17.21 -21.31 -11.77
N TYR A 396 17.59 -20.07 -11.43
CA TYR A 396 17.36 -18.91 -12.30
C TYR A 396 18.07 -19.02 -13.65
N SER A 397 19.36 -19.34 -13.64
CA SER A 397 20.16 -19.46 -14.87
C SER A 397 19.63 -20.57 -15.80
N GLN A 398 19.19 -21.69 -15.24
CA GLN A 398 18.66 -22.81 -16.05
C GLN A 398 17.30 -22.51 -16.64
N VAL A 399 16.41 -21.84 -15.89
CA VAL A 399 15.10 -21.42 -16.39
C VAL A 399 15.23 -20.33 -17.47
N ILE A 400 16.12 -19.34 -17.27
CA ILE A 400 16.38 -18.27 -18.25
C ILE A 400 17.05 -18.81 -19.52
N GLY A 401 17.84 -19.88 -19.41
CA GLY A 401 18.47 -20.54 -20.55
C GLY A 401 17.50 -21.32 -21.45
N GLU A 402 16.22 -21.45 -21.08
CA GLU A 402 15.13 -22.09 -21.84
C GLU A 402 15.38 -23.54 -22.30
N HIS A 403 16.38 -24.21 -21.73
CA HIS A 403 16.71 -25.60 -22.06
C HIS A 403 15.90 -26.58 -21.21
N LYS A 404 14.77 -27.08 -21.75
CA LYS A 404 13.86 -28.02 -21.07
C LYS A 404 14.57 -29.12 -20.27
N LYS A 405 15.47 -29.88 -20.91
CA LYS A 405 16.20 -31.00 -20.25
C LYS A 405 17.05 -30.55 -19.06
N SER A 406 17.63 -29.36 -19.15
CA SER A 406 18.47 -28.80 -18.09
C SER A 406 17.63 -28.31 -16.91
N VAL A 407 16.49 -27.68 -17.20
CA VAL A 407 15.51 -27.30 -16.18
C VAL A 407 14.94 -28.53 -15.49
N GLU A 408 14.54 -29.56 -16.23
CA GLU A 408 14.08 -30.86 -15.68
C GLU A 408 15.13 -31.49 -14.77
N SER A 409 16.39 -31.58 -15.21
CA SER A 409 17.48 -32.13 -14.41
C SER A 409 17.71 -31.32 -13.14
N THR A 410 17.67 -29.99 -13.23
CA THR A 410 17.91 -29.11 -12.08
C THR A 410 16.78 -29.20 -11.07
N LEU A 411 15.51 -29.19 -11.52
CA LEU A 411 14.36 -29.33 -10.62
C LEU A 411 14.29 -30.72 -9.99
N ALA A 412 14.71 -31.76 -10.72
CA ALA A 412 14.81 -33.11 -10.18
C ALA A 412 15.83 -33.20 -9.03
N GLU A 413 16.92 -32.42 -9.05
CA GLU A 413 17.86 -32.34 -7.91
C GLU A 413 17.20 -31.76 -6.65
N PHE A 414 16.14 -30.94 -6.80
CA PHE A 414 15.32 -30.43 -5.69
C PHE A 414 14.08 -31.29 -5.41
N GLY A 415 13.95 -32.46 -6.05
CA GLY A 415 12.81 -33.37 -5.87
C GLY A 415 11.50 -32.86 -6.50
N VAL A 416 11.57 -31.90 -7.43
CA VAL A 416 10.41 -31.27 -8.06
C VAL A 416 10.27 -31.70 -9.52
N THR A 417 9.06 -32.05 -9.94
CA THR A 417 8.71 -32.35 -11.33
C THR A 417 7.54 -31.48 -11.79
N LEU A 418 7.68 -30.80 -12.92
CA LEU A 418 6.62 -29.96 -13.49
C LEU A 418 5.86 -30.70 -14.61
N PRO A 419 4.59 -30.36 -14.85
CA PRO A 419 3.84 -30.91 -15.98
C PRO A 419 4.43 -30.44 -17.31
N ASN A 420 4.29 -31.25 -18.37
CA ASN A 420 4.81 -30.92 -19.70
C ASN A 420 4.28 -29.60 -20.30
N SER A 421 3.10 -29.14 -19.86
CA SER A 421 2.53 -27.84 -20.24
C SER A 421 3.31 -26.66 -19.65
N ALA A 422 3.92 -26.82 -18.47
CA ALA A 422 4.66 -25.76 -17.79
C ALA A 422 5.86 -25.28 -18.62
N TYR A 423 6.59 -26.19 -19.26
CA TYR A 423 7.76 -25.86 -20.08
C TYR A 423 7.43 -25.12 -21.39
N LYS A 424 6.14 -24.92 -21.70
CA LYS A 424 5.68 -24.09 -22.82
C LYS A 424 5.37 -22.65 -22.40
N LEU A 425 5.41 -22.36 -21.10
CA LEU A 425 5.19 -21.02 -20.56
C LEU A 425 6.40 -20.13 -20.85
N ASN A 426 6.17 -18.82 -20.86
CA ASN A 426 7.23 -17.83 -20.90
C ASN A 426 8.12 -17.93 -19.64
N VAL A 427 9.35 -17.39 -19.73
CA VAL A 427 10.37 -17.49 -18.68
C VAL A 427 9.86 -17.05 -17.31
N ARG A 428 9.14 -15.93 -17.21
CA ARG A 428 8.62 -15.38 -15.94
C ARG A 428 7.60 -16.31 -15.27
N PRO A 429 6.50 -16.71 -15.92
CA PRO A 429 5.56 -17.66 -15.33
C PRO A 429 6.18 -19.03 -15.06
N LEU A 430 7.08 -19.53 -15.92
CA LEU A 430 7.81 -20.78 -15.66
C LEU A 430 8.68 -20.68 -14.41
N LEU A 431 9.41 -19.57 -14.24
CA LEU A 431 10.24 -19.31 -13.08
C LEU A 431 9.40 -19.22 -11.81
N ARG A 432 8.26 -18.53 -11.85
CA ARG A 432 7.32 -18.45 -10.72
C ARG A 432 6.84 -19.85 -10.32
N LEU A 433 6.42 -20.66 -11.29
CA LEU A 433 5.94 -22.02 -11.03
C LEU A 433 7.06 -22.94 -10.52
N ALA A 434 8.26 -22.83 -11.06
CA ALA A 434 9.42 -23.61 -10.61
C ALA A 434 9.78 -23.27 -9.16
N CYS A 435 9.89 -21.98 -8.84
CA CYS A 435 10.23 -21.52 -7.49
C CYS A 435 9.12 -21.82 -6.48
N SER A 436 7.84 -21.63 -6.83
CA SER A 436 6.75 -21.93 -5.91
C SER A 436 6.68 -23.42 -5.54
N GLN A 437 7.05 -24.31 -6.46
CA GLN A 437 7.12 -25.76 -6.17
C GLN A 437 8.36 -26.14 -5.34
N VAL A 438 9.51 -25.48 -5.57
CA VAL A 438 10.75 -25.76 -4.81
C VAL A 438 10.67 -25.24 -3.37
N PHE A 439 10.25 -23.99 -3.20
CA PHE A 439 10.23 -23.35 -1.88
C PHE A 439 8.93 -23.58 -1.12
N GLY A 440 7.83 -23.85 -1.83
CA GLY A 440 6.52 -24.09 -1.23
C GLY A 440 5.86 -22.81 -0.72
N SER A 441 5.01 -22.96 0.31
CA SER A 441 4.35 -21.86 0.98
C SER A 441 5.31 -21.02 1.83
N ALA A 442 4.91 -19.80 2.18
CA ALA A 442 5.71 -18.83 2.93
C ALA A 442 5.83 -19.18 4.43
N LEU A 443 6.08 -20.45 4.77
CA LEU A 443 6.18 -20.95 6.14
C LEU A 443 7.26 -20.22 6.95
N GLY A 444 8.38 -19.87 6.30
CA GLY A 444 9.45 -19.12 6.94
C GLY A 444 9.02 -17.73 7.38
N PHE A 445 8.13 -17.08 6.64
CA PHE A 445 7.54 -15.80 7.03
C PHE A 445 6.64 -15.97 8.25
N THR A 446 5.75 -16.97 8.26
CA THR A 446 4.89 -17.25 9.41
C THR A 446 5.70 -17.56 10.67
N ASP A 447 6.73 -18.42 10.57
CA ASP A 447 7.64 -18.75 11.68
C ASP A 447 8.29 -17.48 12.26
N MET A 448 8.72 -16.57 11.39
CA MET A 448 9.31 -15.29 11.78
C MET A 448 8.31 -14.42 12.54
N LEU A 449 7.07 -14.29 12.04
CA LEU A 449 6.03 -13.51 12.72
C LEU A 449 5.70 -14.11 14.09
N VAL A 450 5.49 -15.43 14.18
CA VAL A 450 5.10 -16.10 15.42
C VAL A 450 6.19 -15.97 16.49
N LYS A 451 7.47 -16.03 16.09
CA LYS A 451 8.62 -15.99 17.00
C LYS A 451 8.94 -14.57 17.50
N HIS A 452 8.87 -13.56 16.63
CA HIS A 452 9.37 -12.21 16.93
C HIS A 452 8.27 -11.19 17.19
N ILE A 453 7.03 -11.44 16.77
CA ILE A 453 5.89 -10.55 16.99
C ILE A 453 5.02 -11.14 18.10
N PRO A 454 4.72 -10.36 19.17
CA PRO A 454 3.87 -10.80 20.26
C PRO A 454 2.47 -11.13 19.75
N SER A 455 1.77 -12.00 20.48
CA SER A 455 0.35 -12.20 20.23
C SER A 455 -0.46 -10.95 20.58
N ALA A 456 -1.65 -10.81 20.01
CA ALA A 456 -2.54 -9.69 20.33
C ALA A 456 -2.79 -9.56 21.85
N ARG A 457 -2.83 -10.70 22.56
CA ARG A 457 -2.94 -10.74 24.02
C ARG A 457 -1.71 -10.18 24.73
N ASP A 458 -0.52 -10.63 24.31
CA ASP A 458 0.73 -10.23 24.98
C ASP A 458 1.13 -8.79 24.65
N ALA A 459 0.73 -8.30 23.47
CA ALA A 459 0.97 -6.93 23.02
C ALA A 459 0.03 -5.90 23.70
N ALA A 460 -1.16 -6.33 24.11
CA ALA A 460 -2.22 -5.45 24.61
C ALA A 460 -1.75 -4.54 25.75
N ALA A 461 -1.07 -5.09 26.76
CA ALA A 461 -0.61 -4.32 27.93
C ALA A 461 0.31 -3.15 27.51
N ARG A 462 1.32 -3.43 26.67
CA ARG A 462 2.24 -2.40 26.16
C ARG A 462 1.51 -1.36 25.32
N LYS A 463 0.61 -1.81 24.46
CA LYS A 463 -0.11 -0.97 23.51
C LYS A 463 -1.09 -0.03 24.20
N VAL A 464 -1.84 -0.53 25.18
CA VAL A 464 -2.73 0.26 26.01
C VAL A 464 -1.92 1.31 26.77
N ASP A 465 -0.80 0.92 27.38
CA ASP A 465 0.09 1.86 28.07
C ASP A 465 0.65 2.97 27.18
N HIS A 466 0.89 2.68 25.90
CA HIS A 466 1.41 3.66 24.95
C HIS A 466 0.32 4.57 24.34
N THR A 467 -0.84 4.00 24.01
CA THR A 467 -1.85 4.67 23.15
C THR A 467 -3.09 5.18 23.89
N TYR A 468 -3.41 4.62 25.06
CA TYR A 468 -4.60 4.98 25.83
C TYR A 468 -4.32 6.17 26.74
N THR A 469 -5.14 7.21 26.66
CA THR A 469 -5.00 8.44 27.44
C THR A 469 -5.77 8.42 28.76
N GLY A 470 -6.66 7.46 28.96
CA GLY A 470 -7.52 7.38 30.14
C GLY A 470 -6.82 6.79 31.37
N PRO A 471 -7.48 6.84 32.55
CA PRO A 471 -6.91 6.33 33.79
C PRO A 471 -6.82 4.80 33.79
N LYS A 472 -5.66 4.29 34.25
CA LYS A 472 -5.38 2.84 34.37
C LYS A 472 -6.25 2.13 35.42
N ASP A 473 -6.88 2.88 36.32
CA ASP A 473 -7.76 2.31 37.35
C ASP A 473 -9.23 2.23 36.90
N SER A 474 -9.52 2.58 35.65
CA SER A 474 -10.88 2.45 35.10
C SER A 474 -11.28 0.99 34.95
N THR A 475 -12.58 0.71 35.09
CA THR A 475 -13.18 -0.61 34.83
C THR A 475 -12.89 -1.12 33.41
N CYS A 476 -12.57 -0.23 32.48
CA CYS A 476 -12.14 -0.54 31.12
C CYS A 476 -10.72 -1.10 31.04
N HIS A 477 -9.80 -0.67 31.93
CA HIS A 477 -8.42 -1.14 31.95
C HIS A 477 -8.29 -2.54 32.57
N GLY A 478 -9.06 -2.86 33.62
CA GLY A 478 -8.99 -4.15 34.32
C GLY A 478 -9.60 -5.36 33.59
N ARG A 479 -10.17 -5.18 32.40
CA ARG A 479 -10.73 -6.25 31.55
C ARG A 479 -9.85 -6.60 30.32
N LEU A 480 -8.75 -5.87 30.13
CA LEU A 480 -7.72 -6.11 29.12
C LEU A 480 -6.63 -7.02 29.71
#